data_AF-A0AAW5SC79-F1
#
_entry.id   AF-A0AAW5SC79-F1
#
_cell.length_a   1.000
_cell.length_b   1.000
_cell.length_c   1.000
_cell.angle_alpha   90.00
_cell.angle_beta   90.00
_cell.angle_gamma   90.00
#
_symmetry.space_group_name_H-M   'P 1'
#
loop_
_entity.id
_entity.type
_entity.pdbx_description
1 polymer ?
#
loop_
_entity_poly.entity_id
_entity_poly.type
_entity_poly.pdbx_seq_one_letter_code
_entity_poly.pdbx_strand_id
1 'polypeptide(L)'
;MTTYSDILAAADITESGEAVSRIKQLAAQTLQEADADMRLLATEHFNHSYLPDFVMRWPNRPQRFVFLRASSYPDEIADDVVRLADRHPIFVQLSEFVPYADQPLRQSLDLLSRSAGDRKSLVASVPAIGLLDDSPRTGKMLSSFVMRGGRGVIEDSEAETLAQRVESGFDGALHSDRDRTADAIQAVESVLDPASSVEFTHLFEAAWISGGASAVEFPGGVTSIGDNLTADLLRQMLEIVPESLIDFWEQIGNAVTLESFERLHLVGSQPRLQNLMQTAIRRLSSNRCVIRRTQRADQEADPFIWQIENGSLSLRGGGYQAWIGVPAKSSSERVTEERFAVDSPPSLSRLSARAEEAGLTISDIGVSDSDGIAVRFTSPGSGDVATSDLVERVTGTVGALVQVNEVVALVEGKRVDVDYARGVAAARTSARVSVPGLIWNGWNLLAETDDYSRETLAQTLNGADGPDEQVDAQEPATGDERTHRAVPLTDEVGDD
;
A
#
# COMPACT_ATOMS: atom_id res chain seq x y z
N MET A 1 -13.57 -20.35 10.96
CA MET A 1 -14.98 -19.96 10.76
C MET A 1 -15.83 -20.62 11.82
N THR A 2 -16.68 -19.82 12.49
CA THR A 2 -17.63 -20.29 13.51
C THR A 2 -18.94 -20.71 12.86
N THR A 3 -19.45 -21.87 13.24
CA THR A 3 -20.67 -22.47 12.69
C THR A 3 -21.83 -22.41 13.69
N TYR A 4 -23.07 -22.63 13.24
CA TYR A 4 -24.21 -22.83 14.14
C TYR A 4 -24.00 -24.00 15.11
N SER A 5 -23.33 -25.07 14.70
CA SER A 5 -22.99 -26.18 15.61
C SER A 5 -22.08 -25.76 16.75
N ASP A 6 -21.16 -24.82 16.52
CA ASP A 6 -20.29 -24.30 17.59
C ASP A 6 -21.08 -23.48 18.61
N ILE A 7 -22.08 -22.73 18.14
CA ILE A 7 -22.99 -21.95 19.00
C ILE A 7 -23.89 -22.88 19.81
N LEU A 8 -24.46 -23.91 19.18
CA LEU A 8 -25.28 -24.92 19.87
C LEU A 8 -24.46 -25.69 20.90
N ALA A 9 -23.24 -26.12 20.56
CA ALA A 9 -22.35 -26.78 21.50
C ALA A 9 -21.97 -25.87 22.69
N ALA A 10 -21.82 -24.56 22.47
CA ALA A 10 -21.61 -23.59 23.55
C ALA A 10 -22.86 -23.41 24.41
N ALA A 11 -24.06 -23.45 23.81
CA ALA A 11 -25.33 -23.35 24.53
C ALA A 11 -25.65 -24.60 25.38
N ASP A 12 -25.13 -25.78 24.99
CA ASP A 12 -25.32 -27.05 25.72
C ASP A 12 -24.48 -27.16 27.01
N ILE A 13 -23.61 -26.18 27.29
CA ILE A 13 -22.84 -26.14 28.54
C ILE A 13 -23.80 -25.97 29.74
N THR A 14 -23.67 -26.86 30.73
CA THR A 14 -24.62 -26.93 31.86
C THR A 14 -24.57 -25.69 32.76
N GLU A 15 -23.40 -25.07 32.89
CA GLU A 15 -23.24 -23.83 33.66
C GLU A 15 -23.59 -22.61 32.78
N SER A 16 -24.70 -21.94 33.10
CA SER A 16 -25.22 -20.82 32.30
C SER A 16 -24.23 -19.67 32.10
N GLY A 17 -23.41 -19.36 33.12
CA GLY A 17 -22.38 -18.31 32.99
C GLY A 17 -21.28 -18.68 32.00
N GLU A 18 -20.87 -19.95 31.99
CA GLU A 18 -19.88 -20.48 31.06
C GLU A 18 -20.43 -20.54 29.64
N ALA A 19 -21.68 -21.00 29.46
CA ALA A 19 -22.37 -21.01 28.17
C ALA A 19 -22.42 -19.60 27.55
N VAL A 20 -22.86 -18.60 28.31
CA VAL A 20 -22.93 -17.21 27.86
C VAL A 20 -21.54 -16.66 27.51
N SER A 21 -20.54 -16.93 28.35
CA SER A 21 -19.17 -16.51 28.08
C SER A 21 -18.64 -17.12 26.78
N ARG A 22 -18.91 -18.41 26.54
CA ARG A 22 -18.46 -19.11 25.33
C ARG A 22 -19.14 -18.57 24.07
N ILE A 23 -20.45 -18.35 24.09
CA ILE A 23 -21.19 -17.75 22.97
C ILE A 23 -20.64 -16.35 22.66
N LYS A 24 -20.45 -15.52 23.68
CA LYS A 24 -19.86 -14.17 23.51
C LYS A 24 -18.45 -14.23 22.94
N GLN A 25 -17.62 -15.18 23.36
CA GLN A 25 -16.28 -15.34 22.82
C GLN A 25 -16.31 -15.69 21.32
N LEU A 26 -17.17 -16.61 20.92
CA LEU A 26 -17.33 -17.00 19.52
C LEU A 26 -17.79 -15.81 18.67
N ALA A 27 -18.85 -15.10 19.10
CA ALA A 27 -19.32 -13.92 18.39
C ALA A 27 -18.26 -12.79 18.34
N ALA A 28 -17.55 -12.56 19.44
CA ALA A 28 -16.48 -11.56 19.51
C ALA A 28 -15.34 -11.89 18.55
N GLN A 29 -14.92 -13.16 18.50
CA GLN A 29 -13.90 -13.63 17.57
C GLN A 29 -14.33 -13.39 16.13
N THR A 30 -15.54 -13.80 15.74
CA THR A 30 -16.05 -13.59 14.38
C THR A 30 -16.10 -12.10 14.01
N LEU A 31 -16.55 -11.23 14.90
CA LEU A 31 -16.60 -9.78 14.66
C LEU A 31 -15.21 -9.14 14.53
N GLN A 32 -14.24 -9.61 15.31
CA GLN A 32 -12.85 -9.14 15.24
C GLN A 32 -12.14 -9.64 13.98
N GLU A 33 -12.43 -10.88 13.56
CA GLU A 33 -11.93 -11.44 12.30
C GLU A 33 -12.49 -10.67 11.09
N ALA A 34 -13.76 -10.25 11.14
CA ALA A 34 -14.41 -9.48 10.08
C ALA A 34 -13.90 -8.04 9.94
N ASP A 35 -13.42 -7.40 11.01
CA ASP A 35 -12.82 -6.05 10.93
C ASP A 35 -11.72 -5.89 11.99
N ALA A 36 -10.45 -6.04 11.58
CA ALA A 36 -9.31 -5.99 12.48
C ALA A 36 -9.03 -4.59 13.07
N ASP A 37 -9.48 -3.52 12.41
CA ASP A 37 -9.28 -2.14 12.86
C ASP A 37 -10.28 -1.73 13.96
N MET A 38 -11.28 -2.57 14.20
CA MET A 38 -12.37 -2.30 15.11
C MET A 38 -11.99 -2.65 16.54
N ARG A 39 -12.23 -1.73 17.47
CA ARG A 39 -12.13 -2.00 18.90
C ARG A 39 -13.48 -2.52 19.40
N LEU A 40 -13.51 -3.79 19.78
CA LEU A 40 -14.67 -4.42 20.39
C LEU A 40 -14.68 -4.23 21.91
N LEU A 41 -15.79 -3.75 22.46
CA LEU A 41 -16.02 -3.65 23.89
C LEU A 41 -17.17 -4.58 24.26
N ALA A 42 -16.86 -5.68 24.96
CA ALA A 42 -17.88 -6.56 25.53
C ALA A 42 -18.54 -5.91 26.74
N THR A 43 -19.87 -6.01 26.82
CA THR A 43 -20.63 -5.60 28.00
C THR A 43 -20.93 -6.80 28.88
N GLU A 44 -21.45 -6.55 30.09
CA GLU A 44 -21.90 -7.61 31.00
C GLU A 44 -23.27 -8.20 30.58
N HIS A 45 -23.98 -7.57 29.64
CA HIS A 45 -25.34 -7.95 29.25
C HIS A 45 -25.34 -9.04 28.18
N PHE A 46 -26.27 -9.99 28.27
CA PHE A 46 -26.46 -11.01 27.26
C PHE A 46 -27.92 -11.09 26.85
N ASN A 47 -28.20 -11.01 25.54
CA ASN A 47 -29.56 -11.13 24.98
C ASN A 47 -30.58 -10.18 25.67
N HIS A 48 -30.14 -8.97 26.01
CA HIS A 48 -30.98 -7.98 26.70
C HIS A 48 -31.77 -7.15 25.68
N SER A 49 -33.02 -6.81 26.01
CA SER A 49 -33.94 -6.11 25.11
C SER A 49 -33.55 -4.66 24.77
N TYR A 50 -32.67 -4.05 25.56
CA TYR A 50 -32.31 -2.62 25.41
C TYR A 50 -30.81 -2.31 25.53
N LEU A 51 -30.00 -3.25 26.01
CA LEU A 51 -28.59 -3.02 26.29
C LEU A 51 -27.77 -3.90 25.35
N PRO A 52 -26.75 -3.36 24.68
CA PRO A 52 -25.99 -4.11 23.71
C PRO A 52 -25.08 -5.13 24.39
N ASP A 53 -24.83 -6.25 23.72
CA ASP A 53 -23.86 -7.26 24.11
C ASP A 53 -22.42 -6.79 23.81
N PHE A 54 -22.24 -6.05 22.71
CA PHE A 54 -20.98 -5.40 22.36
C PHE A 54 -21.16 -3.98 21.83
N VAL A 55 -20.11 -3.18 21.96
CA VAL A 55 -19.96 -1.89 21.30
C VAL A 55 -18.75 -1.95 20.38
N MET A 56 -18.98 -1.77 19.09
CA MET A 56 -17.92 -1.67 18.08
C MET A 56 -17.52 -0.20 17.91
N ARG A 57 -16.21 0.09 17.95
CA ARG A 57 -15.67 1.44 17.82
C ARG A 57 -14.55 1.51 16.80
N TRP A 58 -14.54 2.59 16.04
CA TRP A 58 -13.46 2.95 15.12
C TRP A 58 -12.96 4.36 15.44
N PRO A 59 -11.70 4.70 15.10
CA PRO A 59 -11.16 6.05 15.33
C PRO A 59 -11.93 7.16 14.58
N ASN A 60 -12.38 6.86 13.36
CA ASN A 60 -12.95 7.85 12.43
C ASN A 60 -14.39 7.51 12.00
N ARG A 61 -15.11 6.65 12.73
CA ARG A 61 -16.50 6.28 12.43
C ARG A 61 -17.39 6.33 13.66
N PRO A 62 -18.71 6.52 13.49
CA PRO A 62 -19.68 6.30 14.56
C PRO A 62 -19.55 4.89 15.13
N GLN A 63 -19.68 4.75 16.44
CA GLN A 63 -19.76 3.44 17.08
C GLN A 63 -21.08 2.74 16.72
N ARG A 64 -21.05 1.41 16.60
CA ARG A 64 -22.24 0.57 16.39
C ARG A 64 -22.49 -0.28 17.63
N PHE A 65 -23.76 -0.53 17.91
CA PHE A 65 -24.20 -1.44 18.94
C PHE A 65 -24.45 -2.82 18.36
N VAL A 66 -24.00 -3.86 19.05
CA VAL A 66 -24.20 -5.25 18.65
C VAL A 66 -25.09 -5.93 19.67
N PHE A 67 -26.14 -6.57 19.16
CA PHE A 67 -27.14 -7.27 19.93
C PHE A 67 -27.13 -8.74 19.52
N LEU A 68 -26.81 -9.63 20.45
CA LEU A 68 -26.93 -11.06 20.23
C LEU A 68 -28.40 -11.45 20.42
N ARG A 69 -28.95 -12.21 19.46
CA ARG A 69 -30.35 -12.63 19.47
C ARG A 69 -30.46 -14.14 19.32
N ALA A 70 -31.02 -14.76 20.35
CA ALA A 70 -31.37 -16.17 20.36
C ALA A 70 -32.77 -16.46 19.75
N SER A 71 -33.51 -15.43 19.36
CA SER A 71 -34.81 -15.61 18.70
C SER A 71 -34.60 -16.13 17.27
N SER A 72 -35.34 -17.18 16.94
CA SER A 72 -35.44 -17.73 15.58
C SER A 72 -36.59 -17.13 14.78
N TYR A 73 -37.28 -16.11 15.29
CA TYR A 73 -38.48 -15.56 14.64
C TYR A 73 -38.18 -14.18 14.02
N PRO A 74 -38.31 -14.01 12.69
CA PRO A 74 -37.99 -12.74 12.04
C PRO A 74 -38.79 -11.54 12.57
N ASP A 75 -40.06 -11.75 12.93
CA ASP A 75 -40.94 -10.68 13.40
C ASP A 75 -40.50 -10.10 14.75
N GLU A 76 -39.97 -10.93 15.65
CA GLU A 76 -39.41 -10.47 16.93
C GLU A 76 -38.16 -9.61 16.72
N ILE A 77 -37.30 -10.01 15.78
CA ILE A 77 -36.11 -9.23 15.42
C ILE A 77 -36.52 -7.94 14.71
N ALA A 78 -37.56 -7.95 13.89
CA ALA A 78 -38.04 -6.76 13.18
C ALA A 78 -38.53 -5.69 14.16
N ASP A 79 -39.22 -6.11 15.23
CA ASP A 79 -39.62 -5.24 16.33
C ASP A 79 -38.41 -4.61 17.04
N ASP A 80 -37.38 -5.41 17.31
CA ASP A 80 -36.13 -4.93 17.92
C ASP A 80 -35.37 -3.95 17.01
N VAL A 81 -35.32 -4.21 15.70
CA VAL A 81 -34.75 -3.29 14.70
C VAL A 81 -35.42 -1.93 14.76
N VAL A 82 -36.76 -1.89 14.87
CA VAL A 82 -37.51 -0.62 14.96
C VAL A 82 -37.22 0.10 16.28
N ARG A 83 -37.16 -0.63 17.39
CA ARG A 83 -36.99 -0.06 18.75
C ARG A 83 -35.57 0.42 19.03
N LEU A 84 -34.57 -0.25 18.47
CA LEU A 84 -33.16 -0.06 18.78
C LEU A 84 -32.37 0.56 17.61
N ALA A 85 -33.06 1.17 16.63
CA ALA A 85 -32.48 1.74 15.42
C ALA A 85 -31.38 2.80 15.64
N ASP A 86 -31.22 3.29 16.87
CA ASP A 86 -30.18 4.23 17.24
C ASP A 86 -28.77 3.68 16.92
N ARG A 87 -27.97 4.49 16.24
CA ARG A 87 -26.58 4.18 15.88
C ARG A 87 -26.39 2.96 14.98
N HIS A 88 -27.38 2.68 14.11
CA HIS A 88 -27.27 1.69 13.03
C HIS A 88 -26.84 0.31 13.58
N PRO A 89 -27.59 -0.31 14.50
CA PRO A 89 -27.14 -1.52 15.20
C PRO A 89 -26.88 -2.72 14.28
N ILE A 90 -26.18 -3.71 14.83
CA ILE A 90 -26.00 -5.04 14.26
C ILE A 90 -26.73 -6.04 15.17
N PHE A 91 -27.65 -6.80 14.60
CA PHE A 91 -28.30 -7.92 15.26
C PHE A 91 -27.66 -9.21 14.78
N VAL A 92 -26.93 -9.86 15.68
CA VAL A 92 -26.25 -11.12 15.40
C VAL A 92 -27.15 -12.26 15.86
N GLN A 93 -27.60 -13.07 14.90
CA GLN A 93 -28.43 -14.22 15.18
C GLN A 93 -27.59 -15.39 15.65
N LEU A 94 -28.09 -16.07 16.69
CA LEU A 94 -27.48 -17.25 17.28
C LEU A 94 -28.16 -18.56 16.82
N SER A 95 -29.26 -18.46 16.09
CA SER A 95 -30.04 -19.59 15.56
C SER A 95 -30.52 -19.31 14.14
N GLU A 96 -30.92 -20.37 13.44
CA GLU A 96 -31.58 -20.27 12.13
C GLU A 96 -33.01 -19.75 12.30
N PHE A 97 -33.50 -19.08 11.26
CA PHE A 97 -34.88 -18.63 11.21
C PHE A 97 -35.86 -19.77 11.00
N VAL A 98 -36.97 -19.73 11.74
CA VAL A 98 -38.06 -20.70 11.61
C VAL A 98 -39.39 -19.98 11.41
N PRO A 99 -40.36 -20.59 10.70
CA PRO A 99 -41.70 -20.03 10.60
C PRO A 99 -42.34 -19.84 11.98
N TYR A 100 -42.99 -18.70 12.21
CA TYR A 100 -43.84 -18.47 13.37
C TYR A 100 -45.31 -18.58 12.96
N ALA A 101 -46.05 -19.51 13.58
CA ALA A 101 -47.44 -19.82 13.22
C ALA A 101 -47.62 -20.16 11.72
N ASP A 102 -48.79 -19.88 11.14
CA ASP A 102 -49.11 -20.15 9.73
C ASP A 102 -48.57 -19.07 8.76
N GLN A 103 -47.66 -18.20 9.20
CA GLN A 103 -47.07 -17.18 8.33
C GLN A 103 -45.92 -17.74 7.49
N PRO A 104 -45.89 -17.50 6.17
CA PRO A 104 -44.77 -17.92 5.33
C PRO A 104 -43.48 -17.20 5.74
N LEU A 105 -42.44 -17.96 6.08
CA LEU A 105 -41.12 -17.44 6.49
C LEU A 105 -40.60 -16.33 5.57
N ARG A 106 -40.70 -16.53 4.25
CA ARG A 106 -40.26 -15.56 3.24
C ARG A 106 -40.91 -14.18 3.41
N GLN A 107 -42.20 -14.15 3.76
CA GLN A 107 -42.90 -12.88 3.96
C GLN A 107 -42.38 -12.15 5.20
N SER A 108 -42.12 -12.87 6.30
CA SER A 108 -41.55 -12.29 7.52
C SER A 108 -40.10 -11.82 7.30
N LEU A 109 -39.30 -12.56 6.53
CA LEU A 109 -37.95 -12.15 6.13
C LEU A 109 -37.96 -10.90 5.24
N ASP A 110 -38.86 -10.82 4.27
CA ASP A 110 -39.01 -9.63 3.41
C ASP A 110 -39.38 -8.37 4.23
N LEU A 111 -40.18 -8.52 5.29
CA LEU A 111 -40.54 -7.44 6.20
C LEU A 111 -39.35 -7.04 7.07
N LEU A 112 -38.63 -8.02 7.64
CA LEU A 112 -37.43 -7.78 8.42
C LEU A 112 -36.35 -7.08 7.59
N SER A 113 -36.08 -7.56 6.37
CA SER A 113 -35.09 -6.99 5.45
C SER A 113 -35.40 -5.54 5.11
N ARG A 114 -36.68 -5.20 4.83
CA ARG A 114 -37.11 -3.81 4.63
C ARG A 114 -36.91 -2.96 5.88
N SER A 115 -37.35 -3.44 7.04
CA SER A 115 -37.20 -2.72 8.31
C SER A 115 -35.73 -2.45 8.63
N ALA A 116 -34.88 -3.46 8.49
CA ALA A 116 -33.44 -3.37 8.69
C ALA A 116 -32.79 -2.40 7.69
N GLY A 117 -33.16 -2.48 6.41
CA GLY A 117 -32.69 -1.57 5.38
C GLY A 117 -33.04 -0.11 5.66
N ASP A 118 -34.31 0.18 5.97
CA ASP A 118 -34.82 1.54 6.24
C ASP A 118 -34.20 2.15 7.50
N ARG A 119 -33.91 1.31 8.51
CA ARG A 119 -33.28 1.71 9.77
C ARG A 119 -31.76 1.63 9.74
N LYS A 120 -31.15 1.32 8.59
CA LYS A 120 -29.69 1.13 8.43
C LYS A 120 -29.12 0.15 9.48
N SER A 121 -29.90 -0.85 9.84
CA SER A 121 -29.51 -1.90 10.79
C SER A 121 -29.09 -3.13 10.00
N LEU A 122 -28.04 -3.80 10.45
CA LEU A 122 -27.63 -5.08 9.89
C LEU A 122 -28.23 -6.21 10.72
N VAL A 123 -28.76 -7.21 10.06
CA VAL A 123 -29.18 -8.47 10.67
C VAL A 123 -28.42 -9.58 9.98
N ALA A 124 -27.56 -10.30 10.71
CA ALA A 124 -26.73 -11.36 10.13
C ALA A 124 -26.53 -12.49 11.14
N SER A 125 -26.30 -13.70 10.64
CA SER A 125 -25.86 -14.82 11.45
C SER A 125 -24.35 -14.75 11.71
N VAL A 126 -23.86 -15.46 12.73
CA VAL A 126 -22.41 -15.61 12.95
C VAL A 126 -21.73 -16.29 11.75
N PRO A 127 -22.28 -17.39 11.17
CA PRO A 127 -21.70 -17.98 9.96
C PRO A 127 -21.67 -17.02 8.76
N ALA A 128 -22.76 -16.28 8.50
CA ALA A 128 -22.83 -15.31 7.40
C ALA A 128 -21.74 -14.25 7.49
N ILE A 129 -21.42 -13.74 8.70
CA ILE A 129 -20.32 -12.78 8.88
C ILE A 129 -18.98 -13.40 8.48
N GLY A 130 -18.75 -14.67 8.83
CA GLY A 130 -17.56 -15.40 8.40
C GLY A 130 -17.52 -15.60 6.88
N LEU A 131 -18.65 -15.92 6.25
CA LEU A 131 -18.73 -16.24 4.81
C LEU A 131 -18.40 -15.03 3.93
N LEU A 132 -18.62 -13.81 4.44
CA LEU A 132 -18.19 -12.58 3.77
C LEU A 132 -16.66 -12.47 3.63
N ASP A 133 -15.91 -13.18 4.48
CA ASP A 133 -14.44 -13.18 4.50
C ASP A 133 -13.81 -14.32 3.67
N ASP A 134 -14.62 -15.25 3.15
CA ASP A 134 -14.11 -16.46 2.46
C ASP A 134 -13.50 -16.17 1.08
N SER A 135 -13.73 -14.98 0.53
CA SER A 135 -13.17 -14.60 -0.77
C SER A 135 -11.67 -14.26 -0.67
N PRO A 136 -10.78 -14.88 -1.47
CA PRO A 136 -9.34 -14.74 -1.31
C PRO A 136 -8.81 -13.31 -1.42
N ARG A 137 -9.39 -12.49 -2.30
CA ARG A 137 -8.91 -11.12 -2.57
C ARG A 137 -9.77 -10.09 -1.87
N THR A 138 -11.08 -10.26 -1.90
CA THR A 138 -12.02 -9.24 -1.42
C THR A 138 -12.65 -9.53 -0.06
N GLY A 139 -12.40 -10.70 0.55
CA GLY A 139 -13.11 -11.16 1.75
C GLY A 139 -12.98 -10.19 2.94
N LYS A 140 -11.74 -9.86 3.32
CA LYS A 140 -11.47 -8.91 4.42
C LYS A 140 -12.02 -7.51 4.15
N MET A 141 -11.95 -7.08 2.89
CA MET A 141 -12.51 -5.79 2.48
C MET A 141 -14.03 -5.79 2.64
N LEU A 142 -14.72 -6.79 2.07
CA LEU A 142 -16.17 -6.90 2.10
C LEU A 142 -16.71 -7.00 3.53
N SER A 143 -16.18 -7.94 4.32
CA SER A 143 -16.58 -8.13 5.71
C SER A 143 -16.40 -6.85 6.53
N SER A 144 -15.28 -6.13 6.37
CA SER A 144 -15.03 -4.85 7.05
C SER A 144 -16.06 -3.77 6.68
N PHE A 145 -16.40 -3.62 5.39
CA PHE A 145 -17.42 -2.66 4.96
C PHE A 145 -18.83 -3.01 5.46
N VAL A 146 -19.19 -4.30 5.47
CA VAL A 146 -20.46 -4.76 6.03
C VAL A 146 -20.53 -4.50 7.54
N MET A 147 -19.43 -4.69 8.27
CA MET A 147 -19.37 -4.36 9.70
C MET A 147 -19.51 -2.84 9.96
N ARG A 148 -18.97 -2.00 9.07
CA ARG A 148 -19.00 -0.53 9.23
C ARG A 148 -20.32 0.12 8.83
N GLY A 149 -20.96 -0.37 7.76
CA GLY A 149 -22.16 0.25 7.19
C GLY A 149 -23.16 -0.72 6.56
N GLY A 150 -23.08 -2.01 6.86
CA GLY A 150 -24.06 -3.00 6.43
C GLY A 150 -25.45 -2.71 6.96
N ARG A 151 -26.46 -3.02 6.14
CA ARG A 151 -27.89 -2.89 6.41
C ARG A 151 -28.67 -4.04 5.77
N GLY A 152 -29.90 -4.25 6.23
CA GLY A 152 -30.75 -5.32 5.73
C GLY A 152 -30.49 -6.64 6.44
N VAL A 153 -30.94 -7.73 5.83
CA VAL A 153 -30.68 -9.11 6.29
C VAL A 153 -29.61 -9.71 5.38
N ILE A 154 -28.65 -10.41 5.98
CA ILE A 154 -27.66 -11.22 5.27
C ILE A 154 -27.67 -12.61 5.88
N GLU A 155 -28.32 -13.54 5.18
CA GLU A 155 -28.28 -14.98 5.51
C GLU A 155 -27.05 -15.66 4.88
N ASP A 156 -26.74 -16.88 5.30
CA ASP A 156 -25.53 -17.61 4.88
C ASP A 156 -25.39 -17.69 3.34
N SER A 157 -26.47 -18.09 2.64
CA SER A 157 -26.45 -18.17 1.17
C SER A 157 -26.33 -16.81 0.47
N GLU A 158 -26.83 -15.74 1.10
CA GLU A 158 -26.71 -14.38 0.58
C GLU A 158 -25.29 -13.86 0.79
N ALA A 159 -24.65 -14.17 1.92
CA ALA A 159 -23.25 -13.85 2.20
C ALA A 159 -22.32 -14.52 1.17
N GLU A 160 -22.49 -15.82 0.90
CA GLU A 160 -21.72 -16.53 -0.12
C GLU A 160 -21.90 -15.91 -1.51
N THR A 161 -23.15 -15.66 -1.90
CA THR A 161 -23.46 -15.07 -3.21
C THR A 161 -22.87 -13.66 -3.34
N LEU A 162 -22.98 -12.84 -2.29
CA LEU A 162 -22.42 -11.50 -2.26
C LEU A 162 -20.90 -11.54 -2.37
N ALA A 163 -20.25 -12.40 -1.58
CA ALA A 163 -18.79 -12.57 -1.61
C ALA A 163 -18.30 -12.96 -3.01
N GLN A 164 -18.96 -13.94 -3.65
CA GLN A 164 -18.64 -14.36 -5.02
C GLN A 164 -18.85 -13.25 -6.05
N ARG A 165 -19.96 -12.50 -5.96
CA ARG A 165 -20.23 -11.38 -6.88
C ARG A 165 -19.20 -10.26 -6.72
N VAL A 166 -18.83 -9.94 -5.49
CA VAL A 166 -17.80 -8.93 -5.19
C VAL A 166 -16.44 -9.36 -5.71
N GLU A 167 -16.02 -10.61 -5.45
CA GLU A 167 -14.75 -11.14 -5.97
C GLU A 167 -14.73 -11.11 -7.51
N SER A 168 -15.81 -11.58 -8.15
CA SER A 168 -15.95 -11.55 -9.61
C SER A 168 -15.98 -10.13 -10.17
N GLY A 169 -16.60 -9.17 -9.49
CA GLY A 169 -16.66 -7.79 -9.94
C GLY A 169 -15.36 -7.02 -9.73
N PHE A 170 -14.61 -7.35 -8.68
CA PHE A 170 -13.29 -6.78 -8.44
C PHE A 170 -12.28 -7.30 -9.48
N ASP A 171 -12.33 -8.61 -9.77
CA ASP A 171 -11.60 -9.20 -10.90
C ASP A 171 -12.01 -8.56 -12.23
N GLY A 172 -13.31 -8.34 -12.42
CA GLY A 172 -13.84 -7.60 -13.56
C GLY A 172 -13.28 -6.18 -13.63
N ALA A 173 -13.19 -5.47 -12.50
CA ALA A 173 -12.66 -4.11 -12.47
C ALA A 173 -11.20 -4.07 -12.91
N LEU A 174 -10.37 -4.98 -12.38
CA LEU A 174 -8.96 -5.12 -12.77
C LEU A 174 -8.77 -5.41 -14.28
N HIS A 175 -9.76 -6.01 -14.94
CA HIS A 175 -9.73 -6.32 -16.37
C HIS A 175 -10.65 -5.44 -17.21
N SER A 176 -11.16 -4.35 -16.65
CA SER A 176 -12.08 -3.42 -17.33
C SER A 176 -13.37 -4.08 -17.87
N ASP A 177 -13.87 -5.15 -17.22
CA ASP A 177 -15.14 -5.82 -17.51
C ASP A 177 -16.31 -5.07 -16.85
N ARG A 178 -16.96 -4.23 -17.64
CA ARG A 178 -18.06 -3.36 -17.19
C ARG A 178 -19.21 -4.13 -16.55
N ASP A 179 -19.59 -5.27 -17.10
CA ASP A 179 -20.81 -5.98 -16.68
C ASP A 179 -20.60 -6.62 -15.30
N ARG A 180 -19.45 -7.26 -15.09
CA ARG A 180 -19.09 -7.84 -13.78
C ARG A 180 -18.92 -6.77 -12.72
N THR A 181 -18.26 -5.66 -13.04
CA THR A 181 -18.07 -4.54 -12.11
C THR A 181 -19.42 -3.92 -11.74
N ALA A 182 -20.31 -3.68 -12.71
CA ALA A 182 -21.64 -3.13 -12.45
C ALA A 182 -22.49 -4.05 -11.57
N ASP A 183 -22.47 -5.36 -11.84
CA ASP A 183 -23.19 -6.36 -11.05
C ASP A 183 -22.76 -6.34 -9.57
N ALA A 184 -21.46 -6.29 -9.31
CA ALA A 184 -20.93 -6.23 -7.95
C ALA A 184 -21.27 -4.92 -7.23
N ILE A 185 -21.18 -3.77 -7.92
CA ILE A 185 -21.56 -2.48 -7.33
C ILE A 185 -23.04 -2.52 -6.92
N GLN A 186 -23.92 -3.01 -7.80
CA GLN A 186 -25.34 -3.15 -7.49
C GLN A 186 -25.57 -4.11 -6.30
N ALA A 187 -24.81 -5.21 -6.23
CA ALA A 187 -24.89 -6.14 -5.10
C ALA A 187 -24.55 -5.44 -3.78
N VAL A 188 -23.46 -4.66 -3.76
CA VAL A 188 -22.97 -3.96 -2.58
C VAL A 188 -23.91 -2.83 -2.15
N GLU A 189 -24.44 -2.06 -3.09
CA GLU A 189 -25.43 -1.00 -2.82
C GLU A 189 -26.70 -1.55 -2.16
N SER A 190 -27.06 -2.81 -2.43
CA SER A 190 -28.22 -3.44 -1.82
C SER A 190 -28.05 -3.74 -0.32
N VAL A 191 -26.80 -3.95 0.13
CA VAL A 191 -26.48 -4.38 1.51
C VAL A 191 -25.72 -3.33 2.32
N LEU A 192 -25.14 -2.30 1.70
CA LEU A 192 -24.45 -1.22 2.40
C LEU A 192 -25.31 0.05 2.45
N ASP A 193 -25.11 0.85 3.50
CA ASP A 193 -25.63 2.21 3.54
C ASP A 193 -24.92 3.11 2.51
N PRO A 194 -25.55 4.23 2.09
CA PRO A 194 -25.02 5.06 1.00
C PRO A 194 -23.59 5.58 1.22
N ALA A 195 -23.18 5.85 2.47
CA ALA A 195 -21.83 6.34 2.73
C ALA A 195 -20.80 5.22 2.53
N SER A 196 -21.07 4.03 3.05
CA SER A 196 -20.22 2.86 2.85
C SER A 196 -20.23 2.35 1.41
N SER A 197 -21.36 2.44 0.69
CA SER A 197 -21.45 2.10 -0.74
C SER A 197 -20.54 2.99 -1.59
N VAL A 198 -20.52 4.30 -1.35
CA VAL A 198 -19.66 5.24 -2.10
C VAL A 198 -18.18 4.92 -1.87
N GLU A 199 -17.78 4.69 -0.63
CA GLU A 199 -16.39 4.34 -0.30
C GLU A 199 -15.97 3.01 -0.93
N PHE A 200 -16.85 2.00 -0.88
CA PHE A 200 -16.60 0.72 -1.53
C PHE A 200 -16.50 0.86 -3.05
N THR A 201 -17.37 1.69 -3.64
CA THR A 201 -17.39 1.98 -5.07
C THR A 201 -16.11 2.68 -5.52
N HIS A 202 -15.53 3.58 -4.70
CA HIS A 202 -14.23 4.18 -5.01
C HIS A 202 -13.07 3.16 -5.04
N LEU A 203 -13.14 2.08 -4.27
CA LEU A 203 -12.14 1.00 -4.37
C LEU A 203 -12.27 0.23 -5.68
N PHE A 204 -13.50 0.02 -6.15
CA PHE A 204 -13.77 -0.55 -7.48
C PHE A 204 -13.37 0.40 -8.61
N GLU A 205 -13.61 1.71 -8.47
CA GLU A 205 -13.17 2.73 -9.42
C GLU A 205 -11.64 2.73 -9.53
N ALA A 206 -10.94 2.60 -8.40
CA ALA A 206 -9.50 2.50 -8.41
C ALA A 206 -8.97 1.21 -9.03
N ALA A 207 -9.59 0.06 -8.75
CA ALA A 207 -9.27 -1.19 -9.43
C ALA A 207 -9.57 -1.13 -10.94
N TRP A 208 -10.60 -0.37 -11.34
CA TRP A 208 -10.95 -0.13 -12.74
C TRP A 208 -9.91 0.73 -13.46
N ILE A 209 -9.52 1.85 -12.85
CA ILE A 209 -8.46 2.72 -13.37
C ILE A 209 -7.13 1.98 -13.39
N SER A 210 -6.88 1.15 -12.37
CA SER A 210 -5.71 0.29 -12.34
C SER A 210 -5.76 -0.71 -13.52
N GLY A 211 -6.91 -1.29 -13.85
CA GLY A 211 -7.08 -2.10 -15.07
C GLY A 211 -6.79 -1.39 -16.41
N GLY A 212 -6.51 -0.08 -16.40
CA GLY A 212 -6.12 0.71 -17.57
C GLY A 212 -7.29 1.40 -18.27
N ALA A 213 -8.51 1.22 -17.75
CA ALA A 213 -9.69 1.88 -18.29
C ALA A 213 -9.85 3.32 -17.77
N SER A 214 -10.63 4.11 -18.51
CA SER A 214 -10.95 5.48 -18.12
C SER A 214 -11.95 5.51 -16.97
N ALA A 215 -11.73 6.41 -16.01
CA ALA A 215 -12.70 6.68 -14.93
C ALA A 215 -14.10 7.07 -15.48
N VAL A 216 -14.17 7.69 -16.67
CA VAL A 216 -15.44 8.09 -17.31
C VAL A 216 -16.28 6.89 -17.74
N GLU A 217 -15.65 5.74 -17.99
CA GLU A 217 -16.32 4.52 -18.42
C GLU A 217 -16.75 3.64 -17.24
N PHE A 218 -16.36 4.02 -16.01
CA PHE A 218 -16.65 3.27 -14.80
C PHE A 218 -18.16 3.13 -14.56
N PRO A 219 -18.68 1.91 -14.35
CA PRO A 219 -20.12 1.67 -14.27
C PRO A 219 -20.81 2.18 -13.00
N GLY A 220 -20.08 2.53 -11.93
CA GLY A 220 -20.66 2.93 -10.65
C GLY A 220 -21.25 4.34 -10.59
N GLY A 221 -20.87 5.21 -11.53
CA GLY A 221 -21.25 6.63 -11.50
C GLY A 221 -20.61 7.41 -10.34
N VAL A 222 -20.36 8.71 -10.56
CA VAL A 222 -19.50 9.60 -9.75
C VAL A 222 -18.01 9.37 -10.03
N THR A 223 -17.32 10.40 -10.53
CA THR A 223 -15.86 10.39 -10.74
C THR A 223 -15.24 11.51 -9.94
N SER A 224 -14.68 11.20 -8.76
CA SER A 224 -13.81 12.12 -8.02
C SER A 224 -12.33 11.74 -8.13
N ILE A 225 -12.02 10.56 -8.69
CA ILE A 225 -10.65 10.14 -9.00
C ILE A 225 -10.28 10.72 -10.38
N GLY A 226 -10.26 12.05 -10.49
CA GLY A 226 -9.78 12.72 -11.68
C GLY A 226 -8.27 12.52 -11.79
N ASP A 227 -7.82 11.73 -12.78
CA ASP A 227 -6.44 11.42 -13.21
C ASP A 227 -5.38 11.03 -12.16
N ASN A 228 -5.58 11.31 -10.86
CA ASN A 228 -4.64 11.11 -9.76
C ASN A 228 -5.36 10.58 -8.51
N LEU A 229 -4.71 9.67 -7.80
CA LEU A 229 -5.21 9.14 -6.54
C LEU A 229 -5.13 10.19 -5.42
N THR A 230 -6.25 10.51 -4.78
CA THR A 230 -6.26 11.44 -3.63
C THR A 230 -5.68 10.77 -2.39
N ALA A 231 -5.15 11.57 -1.45
CA ALA A 231 -4.55 11.03 -0.24
C ALA A 231 -5.55 10.34 0.71
N ASP A 232 -6.79 10.82 0.76
CA ASP A 232 -7.83 10.19 1.58
C ASP A 232 -8.19 8.80 1.02
N LEU A 233 -8.23 8.65 -0.31
CA LEU A 233 -8.48 7.36 -0.95
C LEU A 233 -7.28 6.41 -0.78
N LEU A 234 -6.05 6.91 -0.95
CA LEU A 234 -4.85 6.10 -0.71
C LEU A 234 -4.81 5.59 0.73
N ARG A 235 -5.17 6.44 1.71
CA ARG A 235 -5.28 6.01 3.12
C ARG A 235 -6.24 4.84 3.27
N GLN A 236 -7.44 4.97 2.70
CA GLN A 236 -8.47 3.94 2.79
C GLN A 236 -8.01 2.63 2.16
N MET A 237 -7.34 2.68 1.01
CA MET A 237 -6.76 1.49 0.39
C MET A 237 -5.71 0.85 1.29
N LEU A 238 -4.78 1.64 1.82
CA LEU A 238 -3.73 1.16 2.72
C LEU A 238 -4.26 0.62 4.04
N GLU A 239 -5.48 0.98 4.45
CA GLU A 239 -6.16 0.43 5.62
C GLU A 239 -6.91 -0.88 5.27
N ILE A 240 -7.63 -0.91 4.15
CA ILE A 240 -8.65 -1.94 3.89
C ILE A 240 -8.16 -3.04 2.94
N VAL A 241 -7.36 -2.69 1.94
CA VAL A 241 -6.97 -3.63 0.88
C VAL A 241 -5.87 -4.57 1.40
N PRO A 242 -6.00 -5.90 1.23
CA PRO A 242 -4.98 -6.84 1.67
C PRO A 242 -3.60 -6.59 1.05
N GLU A 243 -2.54 -6.84 1.81
CA GLU A 243 -1.16 -6.71 1.31
C GLU A 243 -0.82 -7.77 0.24
N SER A 244 -1.53 -8.89 0.23
CA SER A 244 -1.34 -10.01 -0.70
C SER A 244 -1.75 -9.71 -2.14
N LEU A 245 -2.46 -8.60 -2.39
CA LEU A 245 -2.88 -8.19 -3.73
C LEU A 245 -1.75 -7.43 -4.43
N ILE A 246 -0.67 -8.13 -4.76
CA ILE A 246 0.53 -7.56 -5.36
C ILE A 246 0.18 -6.82 -6.67
N ASP A 247 -0.54 -7.49 -7.58
CA ASP A 247 -0.96 -6.90 -8.87
C ASP A 247 -1.74 -5.59 -8.69
N PHE A 248 -2.60 -5.51 -7.65
CA PHE A 248 -3.31 -4.28 -7.32
C PHE A 248 -2.35 -3.17 -6.88
N TRP A 249 -1.42 -3.46 -5.98
CA TRP A 249 -0.47 -2.46 -5.47
C TRP A 249 0.51 -1.98 -6.53
N GLU A 250 1.00 -2.87 -7.39
CA GLU A 250 1.81 -2.52 -8.55
C GLU A 250 1.04 -1.54 -9.45
N GLN A 251 -0.21 -1.88 -9.75
CA GLN A 251 -0.99 -1.09 -10.68
C GLN A 251 -1.53 0.22 -10.07
N ILE A 252 -1.84 0.27 -8.79
CA ILE A 252 -2.12 1.53 -8.08
C ILE A 252 -0.86 2.40 -8.02
N GLY A 253 0.33 1.80 -7.91
CA GLY A 253 1.60 2.52 -7.98
C GLY A 253 1.72 3.37 -9.24
N ASN A 254 1.10 2.95 -10.35
CA ASN A 254 1.04 3.71 -11.59
C ASN A 254 0.19 5.00 -11.52
N ALA A 255 -0.78 5.08 -10.61
CA ALA A 255 -1.70 6.22 -10.48
C ALA A 255 -1.31 7.18 -9.34
N VAL A 256 -0.28 6.84 -8.56
CA VAL A 256 0.15 7.62 -7.39
C VAL A 256 1.07 8.76 -7.78
N THR A 257 0.82 9.94 -7.20
CA THR A 257 1.68 11.11 -7.27
C THR A 257 2.20 11.49 -5.89
N LEU A 258 3.09 12.50 -5.79
CA LEU A 258 3.57 12.95 -4.48
C LEU A 258 2.43 13.56 -3.63
N GLU A 259 1.46 14.18 -4.31
CA GLU A 259 0.26 14.77 -3.70
C GLU A 259 -0.65 13.70 -3.08
N SER A 260 -0.62 12.46 -3.60
CA SER A 260 -1.35 11.31 -3.03
C SER A 260 -0.89 10.96 -1.60
N PHE A 261 0.30 11.40 -1.17
CA PHE A 261 0.79 11.13 0.18
C PHE A 261 0.45 12.23 1.18
N GLU A 262 -0.13 13.35 0.74
CA GLU A 262 -0.43 14.49 1.61
C GLU A 262 -1.30 14.07 2.82
N ARG A 263 -0.99 14.58 4.02
CA ARG A 263 -1.70 14.26 5.28
C ARG A 263 -1.56 12.81 5.77
N LEU A 264 -0.84 11.91 5.09
CA LEU A 264 -0.57 10.57 5.61
C LEU A 264 0.58 10.59 6.63
N HIS A 265 0.53 9.66 7.59
CA HIS A 265 1.61 9.46 8.56
C HIS A 265 1.77 7.95 8.80
N LEU A 266 2.65 7.34 8.01
CA LEU A 266 2.94 5.90 7.98
C LEU A 266 4.43 5.72 8.26
N VAL A 267 4.77 5.55 9.53
CA VAL A 267 6.15 5.35 10.01
C VAL A 267 6.33 3.89 10.41
N GLY A 268 7.57 3.41 10.32
CA GLY A 268 7.91 2.00 10.56
C GLY A 268 7.87 1.16 9.29
N SER A 269 7.93 -0.17 9.45
CA SER A 269 7.77 -1.11 8.33
C SER A 269 6.29 -1.25 8.01
N GLN A 270 5.90 -0.85 6.80
CA GLN A 270 4.53 -0.88 6.31
C GLN A 270 4.51 -1.67 5.00
N PRO A 271 4.17 -2.98 5.02
CA PRO A 271 4.29 -3.85 3.84
C PRO A 271 3.52 -3.34 2.62
N ARG A 272 2.28 -2.89 2.82
CA ARG A 272 1.42 -2.31 1.75
C ARG A 272 2.08 -1.10 1.08
N LEU A 273 2.73 -0.24 1.85
CA LEU A 273 3.49 0.89 1.31
C LEU A 273 4.74 0.40 0.57
N GLN A 274 5.43 -0.63 1.04
CA GLN A 274 6.59 -1.19 0.32
C GLN A 274 6.17 -1.73 -1.05
N ASN A 275 5.09 -2.51 -1.12
CA ASN A 275 4.56 -3.06 -2.36
C ASN A 275 4.16 -1.95 -3.34
N LEU A 276 3.43 -0.93 -2.86
CA LEU A 276 3.07 0.23 -3.68
C LEU A 276 4.30 0.93 -4.28
N MET A 277 5.34 1.11 -3.48
CA MET A 277 6.52 1.87 -3.87
C MET A 277 7.41 1.15 -4.89
N GLN A 278 7.31 -0.18 -5.01
CA GLN A 278 8.06 -0.94 -6.03
C GLN A 278 7.77 -0.44 -7.46
N THR A 279 6.51 -0.06 -7.73
CA THR A 279 6.12 0.50 -9.03
C THR A 279 6.06 2.02 -9.00
N ALA A 280 5.50 2.63 -7.94
CA ALA A 280 5.28 4.07 -7.90
C ALA A 280 6.57 4.87 -8.07
N ILE A 281 7.68 4.40 -7.47
CA ILE A 281 8.90 5.19 -7.39
C ILE A 281 9.46 5.60 -8.75
N ARG A 282 9.32 4.75 -9.77
CA ARG A 282 9.84 5.00 -11.14
C ARG A 282 9.14 6.17 -11.83
N ARG A 283 7.92 6.49 -11.43
CA ARG A 283 7.09 7.53 -12.05
C ARG A 283 7.09 8.83 -11.25
N LEU A 284 7.40 8.75 -9.96
CA LEU A 284 7.48 9.93 -9.11
C LEU A 284 8.60 10.85 -9.57
N SER A 285 8.29 12.14 -9.61
CA SER A 285 9.27 13.18 -9.92
C SER A 285 9.23 14.28 -8.88
N SER A 286 10.41 14.78 -8.51
CA SER A 286 10.58 15.86 -7.54
C SER A 286 11.65 16.83 -8.03
N ASN A 287 11.65 18.04 -7.49
CA ASN A 287 12.74 18.99 -7.69
C ASN A 287 13.75 18.98 -6.54
N ARG A 288 13.48 18.25 -5.44
CA ARG A 288 14.34 18.23 -4.25
C ARG A 288 14.22 16.98 -3.41
N CYS A 289 15.33 16.64 -2.77
CA CYS A 289 15.47 15.62 -1.75
C CYS A 289 16.34 16.18 -0.62
N VAL A 290 15.92 15.96 0.62
CA VAL A 290 16.68 16.33 1.82
C VAL A 290 17.17 15.04 2.47
N ILE A 291 18.45 14.93 2.77
CA ILE A 291 19.03 13.74 3.40
C ILE A 291 19.57 14.11 4.78
N ARG A 292 19.32 13.29 5.80
CA ARG A 292 19.85 13.47 7.16
C ARG A 292 20.30 12.14 7.72
N ARG A 293 21.23 12.19 8.67
CA ARG A 293 21.51 11.03 9.52
C ARG A 293 20.28 10.73 10.37
N THR A 294 20.01 9.46 10.61
CA THR A 294 18.98 8.99 11.52
C THR A 294 19.67 8.16 12.61
N GLN A 295 19.44 8.52 13.88
CA GLN A 295 19.88 7.71 15.02
C GLN A 295 18.67 7.02 15.62
N ARG A 296 18.62 5.70 15.51
CA ARG A 296 17.60 4.88 16.16
C ARG A 296 18.27 3.70 16.85
N ALA A 297 18.24 3.72 18.18
CA ALA A 297 18.84 2.70 19.04
C ALA A 297 17.98 1.43 19.16
N ASP A 298 16.82 1.40 18.52
CA ASP A 298 15.78 0.36 18.61
C ASP A 298 15.91 -0.74 17.54
N GLN A 299 16.90 -0.69 16.64
CA GLN A 299 17.03 -1.67 15.56
C GLN A 299 18.46 -2.21 15.40
N GLU A 300 18.56 -3.54 15.31
CA GLU A 300 19.82 -4.28 15.10
C GLU A 300 20.27 -4.26 13.62
N ALA A 301 19.33 -4.01 12.70
CA ALA A 301 19.56 -3.81 11.27
C ALA A 301 18.77 -2.60 10.75
N ASP A 302 19.32 -1.86 9.77
CA ASP A 302 18.69 -0.65 9.20
C ASP A 302 18.43 -0.80 7.68
N PRO A 303 17.45 -1.66 7.29
CA PRO A 303 17.10 -1.87 5.89
C PRO A 303 16.46 -0.62 5.28
N PHE A 304 16.56 -0.51 3.96
CA PHE A 304 15.89 0.54 3.20
C PHE A 304 14.37 0.30 3.19
N ILE A 305 13.63 1.21 3.82
CA ILE A 305 12.17 1.16 3.92
C ILE A 305 11.54 2.51 3.54
N TRP A 306 10.47 2.43 2.75
CA TRP A 306 9.64 3.57 2.42
C TRP A 306 8.71 3.92 3.58
N GLN A 307 8.56 5.22 3.84
CA GLN A 307 7.75 5.77 4.92
C GLN A 307 7.05 7.04 4.45
N ILE A 308 5.99 7.43 5.16
CA ILE A 308 5.36 8.73 4.98
C ILE A 308 5.34 9.45 6.31
N GLU A 309 6.05 10.57 6.39
CA GLU A 309 6.12 11.38 7.60
C GLU A 309 5.41 12.71 7.37
N ASN A 310 4.25 12.87 8.02
CA ASN A 310 3.48 14.11 8.00
C ASN A 310 3.20 14.62 6.57
N GLY A 311 2.81 13.69 5.70
CA GLY A 311 2.49 13.95 4.30
C GLY A 311 3.68 13.94 3.34
N SER A 312 4.89 13.68 3.82
CA SER A 312 6.11 13.65 2.99
C SER A 312 6.60 12.23 2.82
N LEU A 313 6.76 11.80 1.57
CA LEU A 313 7.40 10.53 1.26
C LEU A 313 8.88 10.57 1.68
N SER A 314 9.34 9.51 2.35
CA SER A 314 10.73 9.35 2.73
C SER A 314 11.23 7.92 2.57
N LEU A 315 12.52 7.78 2.28
CA LEU A 315 13.24 6.52 2.29
C LEU A 315 14.23 6.52 3.45
N ARG A 316 14.17 5.52 4.32
CA ARG A 316 15.07 5.37 5.47
C ARG A 316 15.88 4.10 5.34
N GLY A 317 17.18 4.13 5.62
CA GLY A 317 18.06 2.97 5.69
C GLY A 317 19.53 3.38 5.86
N GLY A 318 20.44 2.46 6.13
CA GLY A 318 21.89 2.72 6.12
C GLY A 318 22.37 3.87 7.03
N GLY A 319 21.64 4.20 8.10
CA GLY A 319 21.92 5.30 9.01
C GLY A 319 21.40 6.67 8.56
N TYR A 320 20.65 6.74 7.46
CA TYR A 320 20.13 7.98 6.89
C TYR A 320 18.65 7.91 6.54
N GLN A 321 18.08 9.08 6.30
CA GLN A 321 16.73 9.23 5.79
C GLN A 321 16.68 10.34 4.76
N ALA A 322 16.03 10.06 3.63
CA ALA A 322 15.80 10.96 2.52
C ALA A 322 14.33 11.37 2.45
N TRP A 323 14.00 12.66 2.57
CA TRP A 323 12.65 13.18 2.38
C TRP A 323 12.50 13.84 1.02
N ILE A 324 11.40 13.55 0.33
CA ILE A 324 11.14 13.99 -1.04
C ILE A 324 10.21 15.19 -1.06
N GLY A 325 10.56 16.22 -1.84
CA GLY A 325 9.69 17.39 -2.07
C GLY A 325 9.61 18.38 -0.91
N VAL A 326 10.20 18.08 0.24
CA VAL A 326 10.13 18.93 1.45
C VAL A 326 10.96 20.21 1.28
N PRO A 327 10.42 21.40 1.60
CA PRO A 327 11.22 22.62 1.66
C PRO A 327 12.30 22.54 2.73
N ALA A 328 13.53 22.96 2.41
CA ALA A 328 14.67 22.94 3.33
C ALA A 328 14.40 23.67 4.66
N LYS A 329 13.50 24.67 4.68
CA LYS A 329 13.08 25.40 5.89
C LYS A 329 12.08 24.62 6.76
N SER A 330 11.21 23.81 6.16
CA SER A 330 10.21 23.01 6.87
C SER A 330 10.85 21.83 7.61
N SER A 331 11.98 21.33 7.09
CA SER A 331 12.81 20.34 7.78
C SER A 331 13.69 20.96 8.88
N SER A 332 14.13 22.22 8.73
CA SER A 332 14.97 22.87 9.74
C SER A 332 14.24 23.19 11.05
N GLU A 333 12.91 23.34 11.03
CA GLU A 333 12.12 23.42 12.28
C GLU A 333 11.94 22.04 12.95
N ARG A 334 12.11 20.94 12.21
CA ARG A 334 11.92 19.58 12.76
C ARG A 334 13.17 18.99 13.39
N VAL A 335 14.38 19.40 12.98
CA VAL A 335 15.63 18.87 13.53
C VAL A 335 16.75 19.91 13.42
N THR A 336 16.79 20.87 14.35
CA THR A 336 17.88 21.84 14.53
C THR A 336 19.12 21.26 15.23
N GLU A 337 19.14 19.96 15.51
CA GLU A 337 20.27 19.32 16.18
C GLU A 337 21.35 18.96 15.16
N GLU A 338 22.56 19.52 15.32
CA GLU A 338 23.77 19.17 14.55
C GLU A 338 24.02 17.66 14.45
N ARG A 339 23.48 16.88 15.39
CA ARG A 339 23.56 15.42 15.44
C ARG A 339 22.95 14.70 14.24
N PHE A 340 22.00 15.33 13.55
CA PHE A 340 21.34 14.77 12.38
C PHE A 340 21.81 15.42 11.08
N ALA A 341 22.78 16.33 11.14
CA ALA A 341 23.43 16.85 9.94
C ALA A 341 24.02 15.69 9.13
N VAL A 342 24.08 15.89 7.81
CA VAL A 342 24.83 15.00 6.91
C VAL A 342 26.30 15.02 7.26
N ASP A 343 27.07 14.14 6.63
CA ASP A 343 28.51 14.09 6.84
C ASP A 343 29.18 15.42 6.46
N SER A 344 30.32 15.68 7.10
CA SER A 344 31.17 16.80 6.72
C SER A 344 31.49 16.72 5.23
N PRO A 345 31.58 17.87 4.54
CA PRO A 345 31.81 17.86 3.10
C PRO A 345 33.12 17.11 2.75
N PRO A 346 33.11 16.26 1.71
CA PRO A 346 34.24 15.40 1.40
C PRO A 346 35.42 16.20 0.83
N SER A 347 36.61 15.59 0.86
CA SER A 347 37.73 16.05 0.03
C SER A 347 37.44 15.78 -1.46
N LEU A 348 38.17 16.46 -2.35
CA LEU A 348 38.03 16.27 -3.80
C LEU A 348 38.31 14.81 -4.23
N SER A 349 39.30 14.15 -3.63
CA SER A 349 39.59 12.73 -3.86
C SER A 349 38.42 11.83 -3.48
N ARG A 350 37.81 12.09 -2.32
CA ARG A 350 36.72 11.28 -1.80
C ARG A 350 35.43 11.49 -2.58
N LEU A 351 35.16 12.72 -3.05
CA LEU A 351 34.08 13.01 -3.97
C LEU A 351 34.24 12.21 -5.27
N SER A 352 35.44 12.20 -5.84
CA SER A 352 35.71 11.53 -7.12
C SER A 352 35.50 10.01 -7.00
N ALA A 353 36.01 9.40 -5.93
CA ALA A 353 35.76 7.99 -5.63
C ALA A 353 34.27 7.68 -5.47
N ARG A 354 33.52 8.48 -4.68
CA ARG A 354 32.07 8.33 -4.52
C ARG A 354 31.32 8.44 -5.86
N ALA A 355 31.71 9.37 -6.71
CA ALA A 355 31.09 9.58 -8.01
C ALA A 355 31.37 8.40 -8.96
N GLU A 356 32.60 7.91 -9.00
CA GLU A 356 33.00 6.75 -9.82
C GLU A 356 32.30 5.47 -9.36
N GLU A 357 32.35 5.17 -8.06
CA GLU A 357 31.72 3.99 -7.45
C GLU A 357 30.20 3.94 -7.66
N ALA A 358 29.54 5.10 -7.69
CA ALA A 358 28.10 5.20 -7.90
C ALA A 358 27.71 5.52 -9.37
N GLY A 359 28.67 5.58 -10.29
CA GLY A 359 28.42 5.88 -11.71
C GLY A 359 27.80 7.25 -11.97
N LEU A 360 28.12 8.25 -11.15
CA LEU A 360 27.56 9.60 -11.23
C LEU A 360 28.33 10.47 -12.22
N THR A 361 27.62 11.30 -12.99
CA THR A 361 28.23 12.32 -13.84
C THR A 361 28.20 13.68 -13.16
N ILE A 362 29.36 14.27 -12.90
CA ILE A 362 29.47 15.56 -12.22
C ILE A 362 29.80 16.66 -13.22
N SER A 363 28.94 17.69 -13.34
CA SER A 363 29.15 18.80 -14.30
C SER A 363 29.93 19.97 -13.70
N ASP A 364 29.81 20.19 -12.39
CA ASP A 364 30.47 21.28 -11.70
C ASP A 364 30.91 20.85 -10.28
N ILE A 365 32.09 21.30 -9.86
CA ILE A 365 32.61 21.11 -8.50
C ILE A 365 33.11 22.45 -7.99
N GLY A 366 32.57 22.91 -6.87
CA GLY A 366 33.05 24.07 -6.12
C GLY A 366 33.77 23.62 -4.85
N VAL A 367 35.01 24.07 -4.68
CA VAL A 367 35.86 23.72 -3.54
C VAL A 367 36.41 24.97 -2.86
N SER A 368 36.65 24.92 -1.55
CA SER A 368 37.40 25.97 -0.84
C SER A 368 38.41 25.42 0.15
N ASP A 369 39.43 26.21 0.45
CA ASP A 369 40.34 25.97 1.56
C ASP A 369 39.84 26.60 2.88
N SER A 370 40.65 26.46 3.95
CA SER A 370 40.40 27.06 5.26
C SER A 370 40.48 28.59 5.28
N ASP A 371 41.17 29.18 4.30
CA ASP A 371 41.37 30.63 4.16
C ASP A 371 40.25 31.29 3.33
N GLY A 372 39.30 30.50 2.84
CA GLY A 372 38.12 30.95 2.09
C GLY A 372 38.38 31.17 0.60
N ILE A 373 39.52 30.70 0.07
CA ILE A 373 39.81 30.75 -1.37
C ILE A 373 38.98 29.66 -2.05
N ALA A 374 38.09 30.07 -2.94
CA ALA A 374 37.20 29.17 -3.67
C ALA A 374 37.67 28.96 -5.11
N VAL A 375 37.67 27.70 -5.56
CA VAL A 375 37.92 27.28 -6.94
C VAL A 375 36.71 26.52 -7.46
N ARG A 376 36.32 26.78 -8.71
CA ARG A 376 35.21 26.10 -9.36
C ARG A 376 35.69 25.42 -10.64
N PHE A 377 35.43 24.13 -10.74
CA PHE A 377 35.62 23.31 -11.93
C PHE A 377 34.27 23.17 -12.62
N THR A 378 34.22 23.43 -13.92
CA THR A 378 33.00 23.34 -14.73
C THR A 378 33.32 22.70 -16.06
N SER A 379 32.53 21.70 -16.46
CA SER A 379 32.58 21.11 -17.78
C SER A 379 31.59 21.82 -18.72
N PRO A 380 32.04 22.30 -19.90
CA PRO A 380 31.12 22.75 -20.94
C PRO A 380 30.44 21.54 -21.59
N GLY A 381 29.18 21.28 -21.24
CA GLY A 381 28.36 20.21 -21.83
C GLY A 381 28.04 19.09 -20.84
N SER A 382 28.16 17.84 -21.29
CA SER A 382 27.85 16.62 -20.53
C SER A 382 29.10 15.85 -20.07
N GLY A 383 30.28 16.47 -20.11
CA GLY A 383 31.51 15.82 -19.67
C GLY A 383 31.57 15.73 -18.14
N ASP A 384 32.09 14.62 -17.64
CA ASP A 384 32.29 14.41 -16.20
C ASP A 384 33.57 15.11 -15.72
N VAL A 385 33.41 16.00 -14.75
CA VAL A 385 34.50 16.77 -14.14
C VAL A 385 35.25 15.91 -13.11
N ALA A 386 34.56 15.01 -12.41
CA ALA A 386 35.11 14.24 -11.30
C ALA A 386 36.27 13.33 -11.76
N THR A 387 36.20 12.81 -12.98
CA THR A 387 37.19 11.92 -13.58
C THR A 387 38.22 12.62 -14.47
N SER A 388 38.22 13.96 -14.55
CA SER A 388 39.15 14.65 -15.44
C SER A 388 40.58 14.73 -14.88
N ASP A 389 41.59 14.59 -15.75
CA ASP A 389 43.02 14.75 -15.42
C ASP A 389 43.35 16.08 -14.71
N LEU A 390 42.53 17.12 -14.91
CA LEU A 390 42.70 18.39 -14.21
C LEU A 390 42.38 18.25 -12.71
N VAL A 391 41.28 17.59 -12.39
CA VAL A 391 40.86 17.34 -11.00
C VAL A 391 41.86 16.41 -10.31
N GLU A 392 42.36 15.39 -11.00
CA GLU A 392 43.40 14.49 -10.46
C GLU A 392 44.69 15.26 -10.12
N ARG A 393 45.17 16.12 -11.02
CA ARG A 393 46.36 16.95 -10.77
C ARG A 393 46.18 17.95 -9.63
N VAL A 394 45.02 18.59 -9.54
CA VAL A 394 44.73 19.51 -8.41
C VAL A 394 44.64 18.73 -7.11
N THR A 395 43.99 17.56 -7.11
CA THR A 395 43.92 16.68 -5.95
C THR A 395 45.31 16.25 -5.49
N GLY A 396 46.21 15.90 -6.42
CA GLY A 396 47.60 15.56 -6.10
C GLY A 396 48.43 16.72 -5.53
N THR A 397 48.06 17.96 -5.84
CA THR A 397 48.80 19.16 -5.41
C THR A 397 48.25 19.76 -4.11
N VAL A 398 46.93 19.84 -3.98
CA VAL A 398 46.23 20.53 -2.89
C VAL A 398 45.68 19.54 -1.84
N GLY A 399 45.54 18.27 -2.21
CA GLY A 399 45.28 17.17 -1.27
C GLY A 399 44.00 17.35 -0.45
N ALA A 400 44.09 16.99 0.83
CA ALA A 400 43.00 17.05 1.81
C ALA A 400 42.77 18.45 2.43
N LEU A 401 43.51 19.47 1.98
CA LEU A 401 43.41 20.84 2.53
C LEU A 401 42.18 21.60 2.01
N VAL A 402 41.53 21.06 0.99
CA VAL A 402 40.40 21.68 0.31
C VAL A 402 39.17 20.79 0.44
N GLN A 403 38.07 21.42 0.86
CA GLN A 403 36.77 20.77 1.03
C GLN A 403 35.84 21.14 -0.12
N VAL A 404 35.04 20.17 -0.53
CA VAL A 404 34.00 20.36 -1.54
C VAL A 404 32.81 21.06 -0.88
N ASN A 405 32.41 22.24 -1.36
CA ASN A 405 31.26 22.96 -0.80
C ASN A 405 30.02 22.86 -1.69
N GLU A 406 30.22 22.77 -3.01
CA GLU A 406 29.14 22.70 -4.01
C GLU A 406 29.46 21.60 -5.01
N VAL A 407 28.47 20.79 -5.35
CA VAL A 407 28.56 19.81 -6.45
C VAL A 407 27.31 19.94 -7.30
N VAL A 408 27.47 19.85 -8.61
CA VAL A 408 26.35 19.76 -9.54
C VAL A 408 26.46 18.44 -10.28
N ALA A 409 25.53 17.54 -10.00
CA ALA A 409 25.43 16.24 -10.66
C ALA A 409 24.39 16.31 -11.80
N LEU A 410 24.50 15.39 -12.77
CA LEU A 410 23.52 15.23 -13.84
C LEU A 410 22.60 14.05 -13.55
N VAL A 411 21.29 14.32 -13.49
CA VAL A 411 20.22 13.32 -13.39
C VAL A 411 19.37 13.44 -14.64
N GLU A 412 19.39 12.42 -15.51
CA GLU A 412 18.64 12.44 -16.78
C GLU A 412 18.95 13.68 -17.63
N GLY A 413 20.22 14.11 -17.61
CA GLY A 413 20.69 15.32 -18.30
C GLY A 413 20.33 16.64 -17.63
N LYS A 414 19.59 16.63 -16.51
CA LYS A 414 19.24 17.82 -15.72
C LYS A 414 20.24 18.01 -14.59
N ARG A 415 20.58 19.27 -14.32
CA ARG A 415 21.52 19.65 -13.25
C ARG A 415 20.85 19.58 -11.88
N VAL A 416 21.46 18.87 -10.94
CA VAL A 416 21.07 18.75 -9.54
C VAL A 416 22.18 19.30 -8.68
N ASP A 417 21.91 20.41 -8.01
CA ASP A 417 22.82 21.08 -7.09
C ASP A 417 22.77 20.36 -5.72
N VAL A 418 23.94 20.07 -5.15
CA VAL A 418 24.11 19.44 -3.85
C VAL A 418 24.68 20.48 -2.86
N ASP A 419 23.89 20.77 -1.82
CA ASP A 419 24.21 21.67 -0.72
C ASP A 419 24.53 20.83 0.52
N TYR A 420 25.83 20.67 0.83
CA TYR A 420 26.30 19.88 1.97
C TYR A 420 25.87 20.49 3.31
N ALA A 421 25.91 21.82 3.44
CA ALA A 421 25.55 22.51 4.68
C ALA A 421 24.08 22.25 5.05
N ARG A 422 23.21 22.16 4.04
CA ARG A 422 21.80 21.85 4.23
C ARG A 422 21.45 20.39 3.96
N GLY A 423 22.39 19.52 3.59
CA GLY A 423 22.11 18.15 3.13
C GLY A 423 20.95 18.07 2.14
N VAL A 424 20.97 18.91 1.10
CA VAL A 424 19.92 18.96 0.07
C VAL A 424 20.50 18.64 -1.29
N ALA A 425 19.83 17.78 -2.04
CA ALA A 425 20.00 17.64 -3.48
C ALA A 425 18.77 18.26 -4.17
N ALA A 426 18.96 19.27 -5.00
CA ALA A 426 17.87 19.97 -5.67
C ALA A 426 18.15 20.20 -7.15
N ALA A 427 17.18 19.88 -8.00
CA ALA A 427 17.25 20.24 -9.41
C ALA A 427 17.32 21.76 -9.54
N ARG A 428 18.22 22.24 -10.41
CA ARG A 428 18.38 23.67 -10.67
C ARG A 428 17.09 24.19 -11.30
N THR A 429 16.57 25.32 -10.78
CA THR A 429 15.27 25.94 -11.16
C THR A 429 14.03 25.16 -10.67
N SER A 430 12.89 25.25 -11.36
CA SER A 430 11.65 24.53 -11.05
C SER A 430 11.56 23.16 -11.76
N ALA A 431 12.63 22.71 -12.41
CA ALA A 431 12.68 21.42 -13.09
C ALA A 431 12.44 20.26 -12.12
N ARG A 432 11.69 19.24 -12.57
CA ARG A 432 11.51 17.97 -11.85
C ARG A 432 12.39 16.89 -12.51
N VAL A 433 13.02 16.06 -11.68
CA VAL A 433 13.80 14.86 -12.05
C VAL A 433 13.12 13.64 -11.42
N SER A 434 13.43 12.44 -11.89
CA SER A 434 12.95 11.21 -11.24
C SER A 434 13.40 11.15 -9.77
N VAL A 435 12.52 10.67 -8.90
CA VAL A 435 12.83 10.47 -7.48
C VAL A 435 13.98 9.45 -7.29
N PRO A 436 14.03 8.29 -7.99
CA PRO A 436 15.18 7.39 -7.96
C PRO A 436 16.51 8.10 -8.23
N GLY A 437 16.59 8.86 -9.33
CA GLY A 437 17.82 9.55 -9.70
C GLY A 437 18.23 10.60 -8.67
N LEU A 438 17.24 11.31 -8.11
CA LEU A 438 17.47 12.32 -7.09
C LEU A 438 17.97 11.73 -5.76
N ILE A 439 17.38 10.62 -5.31
CA ILE A 439 17.82 9.90 -4.13
C ILE A 439 19.21 9.31 -4.38
N TRP A 440 19.42 8.60 -5.48
CA TRP A 440 20.71 7.96 -5.80
C TRP A 440 21.87 8.97 -5.78
N ASN A 441 21.68 10.12 -6.43
CA ASN A 441 22.69 11.18 -6.46
C ASN A 441 22.85 11.85 -5.10
N GLY A 442 21.75 12.23 -4.45
CA GLY A 442 21.80 12.86 -3.15
C GLY A 442 22.50 11.98 -2.12
N TRP A 443 22.14 10.69 -2.08
CA TRP A 443 22.62 9.75 -1.07
C TRP A 443 24.10 9.47 -1.23
N ASN A 444 24.56 9.09 -2.43
CA ASN A 444 25.97 8.79 -2.65
C ASN A 444 26.88 10.03 -2.53
N LEU A 445 26.34 11.24 -2.70
CA LEU A 445 27.13 12.47 -2.55
C LEU A 445 27.13 13.01 -1.12
N LEU A 446 25.98 12.97 -0.41
CA LEU A 446 25.81 13.55 0.93
C LEU A 446 26.08 12.55 2.07
N ALA A 447 25.94 11.25 1.84
CA ALA A 447 26.06 10.21 2.86
C ALA A 447 27.21 9.25 2.55
N GLU A 448 28.02 8.95 3.56
CA GLU A 448 29.02 7.89 3.53
C GLU A 448 28.30 6.54 3.56
N THR A 449 28.35 5.85 2.43
CA THR A 449 27.60 4.61 2.18
C THR A 449 28.60 3.52 1.77
N ASP A 450 28.57 2.38 2.45
CA ASP A 450 29.34 1.20 2.06
C ASP A 450 28.74 0.48 0.85
N ASP A 451 29.50 -0.44 0.24
CA ASP A 451 29.10 -1.13 -0.98
C ASP A 451 27.80 -1.94 -0.81
N TYR A 452 27.63 -2.60 0.34
CA TYR A 452 26.44 -3.38 0.65
C TYR A 452 25.18 -2.51 0.73
N SER A 453 25.28 -1.38 1.43
CA SER A 453 24.19 -0.41 1.55
C SER A 453 23.89 0.24 0.21
N ARG A 454 24.92 0.51 -0.61
CA ARG A 454 24.76 1.06 -1.96
C ARG A 454 24.04 0.09 -2.89
N GLU A 455 24.40 -1.18 -2.86
CA GLU A 455 23.72 -2.24 -3.64
C GLU A 455 22.26 -2.39 -3.21
N THR A 456 22.00 -2.43 -1.90
CA THR A 456 20.63 -2.52 -1.37
C THR A 456 19.79 -1.28 -1.72
N LEU A 457 20.39 -0.09 -1.69
CA LEU A 457 19.75 1.14 -2.16
C LEU A 457 19.41 1.06 -3.65
N ALA A 458 20.35 0.60 -4.47
CA ALA A 458 20.13 0.43 -5.92
C ALA A 458 18.94 -0.51 -6.19
N GLN A 459 18.88 -1.67 -5.52
CA GLN A 459 17.77 -2.61 -5.61
C GLN A 459 16.44 -1.96 -5.18
N THR A 460 16.45 -1.20 -4.08
CA THR A 460 15.25 -0.52 -3.56
C THR A 460 14.72 0.56 -4.51
N LEU A 461 15.62 1.29 -5.20
CA LEU A 461 15.25 2.35 -6.13
C LEU A 461 14.89 1.83 -7.53
N ASN A 462 15.48 0.71 -7.95
CA ASN A 462 15.23 0.09 -9.24
C ASN A 462 14.05 -0.88 -9.21
N GLY A 463 13.54 -1.28 -8.05
CA GLY A 463 12.51 -2.34 -7.94
C GLY A 463 13.11 -3.73 -8.19
N ALA A 464 12.31 -4.79 -7.98
CA ALA A 464 12.75 -6.19 -8.01
C ALA A 464 13.24 -6.71 -9.39
N ASP A 465 13.11 -5.91 -10.45
CA ASP A 465 13.70 -6.21 -11.75
C ASP A 465 15.09 -5.55 -11.85
N GLY A 466 16.09 -6.25 -11.32
CA GLY A 466 17.47 -6.06 -11.75
C GLY A 466 17.59 -6.38 -13.26
N PRO A 467 18.59 -5.81 -13.95
CA PRO A 467 18.73 -5.98 -15.39
C PRO A 467 18.82 -7.48 -15.73
N ASP A 468 17.99 -7.94 -16.67
CA ASP A 468 18.18 -9.22 -17.34
C ASP A 468 19.64 -9.27 -17.81
N GLU A 469 20.46 -10.04 -17.10
CA GLU A 469 21.67 -10.59 -17.68
C GLU A 469 21.21 -11.50 -18.82
N GLN A 470 21.14 -10.92 -20.03
CA GLN A 470 21.33 -11.68 -21.25
C GLN A 470 22.71 -12.34 -21.15
N VAL A 471 22.74 -13.49 -20.49
CA VAL A 471 23.85 -14.42 -20.58
C VAL A 471 23.81 -14.95 -22.01
N ASP A 472 24.58 -14.26 -22.85
CA ASP A 472 25.08 -14.75 -24.13
C ASP A 472 25.89 -16.02 -23.84
N ALA A 473 25.19 -17.16 -23.75
CA ALA A 473 25.81 -18.46 -23.72
C ALA A 473 26.29 -18.79 -25.14
N GLN A 474 27.43 -18.22 -25.53
CA GLN A 474 28.27 -18.79 -26.56
C GLN A 474 28.73 -20.18 -26.09
N GLU A 475 28.10 -21.22 -26.64
CA GLU A 475 28.58 -22.59 -26.53
C GLU A 475 30.02 -22.70 -27.06
N PRO A 476 30.97 -23.23 -26.28
CA PRO A 476 32.30 -23.54 -26.78
C PRO A 476 32.25 -24.82 -27.61
N ALA A 477 32.60 -24.69 -28.89
CA ALA A 477 32.86 -25.81 -29.77
C ALA A 477 34.02 -26.66 -29.23
N THR A 478 33.72 -27.89 -28.80
CA THR A 478 34.70 -28.96 -28.64
C THR A 478 34.39 -30.07 -29.66
N GLY A 479 35.30 -30.25 -30.62
CA GLY A 479 35.43 -31.48 -31.41
C GLY A 479 35.71 -32.65 -30.45
N ASP A 480 35.49 -33.91 -30.75
CA ASP A 480 35.89 -34.79 -31.87
C ASP A 480 35.59 -36.18 -31.24
N GLU A 481 34.92 -37.15 -31.85
CA GLU A 481 35.58 -38.16 -32.66
C GLU A 481 34.52 -39.13 -33.24
N ARG A 482 34.61 -39.33 -34.56
CA ARG A 482 34.61 -40.62 -35.27
C ARG A 482 33.73 -41.77 -34.75
N THR A 483 32.85 -42.26 -35.62
CA THR A 483 33.04 -43.61 -36.24
C THR A 483 32.11 -43.90 -37.43
N HIS A 484 32.76 -44.19 -38.57
CA HIS A 484 32.50 -45.21 -39.58
C HIS A 484 31.12 -45.47 -40.26
N ARG A 485 31.20 -45.40 -41.61
CA ARG A 485 30.60 -46.28 -42.66
C ARG A 485 29.08 -46.20 -42.86
N ALA A 486 28.50 -46.19 -44.07
CA ALA A 486 28.99 -46.47 -45.42
C ALA A 486 28.05 -45.84 -46.49
N VAL A 487 28.65 -45.56 -47.64
CA VAL A 487 28.12 -45.31 -49.02
C VAL A 487 27.25 -46.53 -49.45
N PRO A 488 26.16 -46.39 -50.28
CA PRO A 488 26.32 -45.91 -51.65
C PRO A 488 25.21 -45.07 -52.33
N LEU A 489 25.73 -44.17 -53.18
CA LEU A 489 25.37 -43.85 -54.58
C LEU A 489 24.10 -44.46 -55.19
N THR A 490 23.32 -43.58 -55.85
CA THR A 490 22.49 -43.69 -57.09
C THR A 490 21.24 -42.84 -56.90
N ASP A 491 20.57 -42.25 -57.88
CA ASP A 491 20.93 -41.75 -59.20
C ASP A 491 19.92 -40.62 -59.48
N GLU A 492 20.32 -39.78 -60.43
CA GLU A 492 19.55 -38.94 -61.34
C GLU A 492 18.01 -39.10 -61.50
N VAL A 493 17.43 -38.02 -62.04
CA VAL A 493 16.14 -37.89 -62.78
C VAL A 493 14.90 -37.81 -61.89
N GLY A 494 13.96 -36.88 -62.00
CA GLY A 494 13.59 -35.86 -62.99
C GLY A 494 12.07 -35.60 -62.82
N ASP A 495 11.62 -34.40 -63.19
CA ASP A 495 10.24 -33.93 -63.48
C ASP A 495 9.02 -34.72 -62.95
N ASP A 496 8.23 -34.09 -62.08
CA ASP A 496 6.94 -33.44 -62.40
C ASP A 496 6.39 -32.66 -61.18
#